data_AF-A0A813G0S8-F1
#
_entry.id   AF-A0A813G0S8-F1
#
_cell.length_a   1.000
_cell.length_b   1.000
_cell.length_c   1.000
_cell.angle_alpha   90.00
_cell.angle_beta   90.00
_cell.angle_gamma   90.00
#
_symmetry.space_group_name_H-M   'P 1'
#
loop_
_entity.id
_entity.type
_entity.pdbx_description
1 polymer ?
#
loop_
_entity_poly.entity_id
_entity_poly.type
_entity_poly.pdbx_seq_one_letter_code
_entity_poly.pdbx_strand_id
1 'polypeptide(L)'
;MRRALELWMLNRRTQATRADPEVSQKLCQRSGDCSEDTSDDSSHNSSECNKAEAYCALALCDTTAACRDTSCEEVLSMSDDSGDMSEQEPDTHVAIFSGAHVPDKTLSIMQSLEEEFPPEVAAEGDSVSGSHGSRRSRHGRTGVRGIVSVRNTSYGACQVIGIFGVSSRVVPDLATALDHLAIITVLTQRAQHGVLDGGNFEDCMRRALVETESEVGVEAMEELGLKFFLKLSKSYWIGGTKVHTPRIACLEAALAYRRQFAELQQALSHRGTVSRGLLNRLSIADLEDNWHRFSALYIKACCGLGETANFDASSPKSREAVTRRLAALVEANSAHREKQLRSWNCLHMLQEERLQRQAARTERRALLRNRRAMSCEDKGGSCRRKLPSEMVQNVVRRWERLQSQRRRQELAKQRVAARVELRRCRMDREARWRWLNRPDLTMADLLGQRAL
;
A
#
# COMPACT_ATOMS: atom_id res chain seq x y z
N MET A 1 -23.60 -33.57 -10.34
CA MET A 1 -22.17 -33.58 -9.94
C MET A 1 -21.19 -34.03 -11.03
N ARG A 2 -21.27 -35.25 -11.59
CA ARG A 2 -20.34 -35.72 -12.66
C ARG A 2 -20.22 -34.74 -13.83
N ARG A 3 -21.36 -34.18 -14.27
CA ARG A 3 -21.45 -33.16 -15.33
C ARG A 3 -20.82 -31.82 -14.96
N ALA A 4 -20.89 -31.40 -13.69
CA ALA A 4 -20.27 -30.16 -13.21
C ALA A 4 -18.74 -30.31 -13.09
N LEU A 5 -18.26 -31.49 -12.67
CA LEU A 5 -16.84 -31.86 -12.69
C LEU A 5 -16.28 -31.95 -14.11
N GLU A 6 -17.03 -32.52 -15.04
CA GLU A 6 -16.69 -32.54 -16.47
C GLU A 6 -16.63 -31.12 -17.06
N LEU A 7 -17.61 -30.26 -16.76
CA LEU A 7 -17.61 -28.86 -17.19
C LEU A 7 -16.46 -28.04 -16.57
N TRP A 8 -16.12 -28.30 -15.30
CA TRP A 8 -14.97 -27.68 -14.64
C TRP A 8 -13.65 -28.12 -15.28
N MET A 9 -13.48 -29.42 -15.57
CA MET A 9 -12.31 -29.93 -16.27
C MET A 9 -12.22 -29.42 -17.72
N LEU A 10 -13.35 -29.31 -18.42
CA LEU A 10 -13.42 -28.73 -19.76
C LEU A 10 -13.03 -27.25 -19.74
N ASN A 11 -13.59 -26.46 -18.82
CA ASN A 11 -13.30 -25.04 -18.69
C ASN A 11 -11.82 -24.80 -18.36
N ARG A 12 -11.23 -25.64 -17.50
CA ARG A 12 -9.80 -25.60 -17.19
C ARG A 12 -8.92 -25.93 -18.41
N ARG A 13 -9.35 -26.84 -19.27
CA ARG A 13 -8.67 -27.14 -20.55
C ARG A 13 -8.80 -26.00 -21.55
N THR A 14 -9.99 -25.40 -21.68
CA THR A 14 -10.20 -24.26 -22.59
C THR A 14 -9.47 -22.99 -22.14
N GLN A 15 -9.26 -22.80 -20.83
CA GLN A 15 -8.43 -21.72 -20.30
C GLN A 15 -6.93 -21.96 -20.55
N ALA A 16 -6.48 -23.21 -20.61
CA ALA A 16 -5.09 -23.54 -20.98
C ALA A 16 -4.83 -23.30 -22.48
N THR A 17 -5.84 -23.51 -23.34
CA THR A 17 -5.71 -23.31 -24.80
C THR A 17 -5.99 -21.88 -25.28
N ARG A 18 -6.60 -21.02 -24.45
CA ARG A 18 -6.78 -19.58 -24.74
C ARG A 18 -5.57 -18.72 -24.35
N ALA A 19 -4.46 -19.33 -23.93
CA ALA A 19 -3.18 -18.64 -23.88
C ALA A 19 -2.79 -18.27 -25.32
N ASP A 20 -2.74 -16.98 -25.56
CA ASP A 20 -2.63 -16.29 -26.84
C ASP A 20 -1.55 -16.91 -27.78
N PRO A 21 -1.92 -17.48 -28.95
CA PRO A 21 -0.93 -17.98 -29.91
C PRO A 21 -0.04 -16.86 -30.47
N GLU A 22 -0.48 -15.60 -30.40
CA GLU A 22 0.32 -14.44 -30.83
C GLU A 22 1.53 -14.16 -29.93
N VAL A 23 1.51 -14.57 -28.65
CA VAL A 23 2.66 -14.43 -27.75
C VAL A 23 3.72 -15.49 -28.04
N SER A 24 3.32 -16.67 -28.52
CA SER A 24 4.26 -17.73 -28.95
C SER A 24 4.91 -17.42 -30.31
N GLN A 25 4.22 -16.70 -31.20
CA GLN A 25 4.78 -16.31 -32.50
C GLN A 25 5.79 -15.16 -32.41
N LYS A 26 5.63 -14.23 -31.44
CA LYS A 26 6.61 -13.14 -31.19
C LYS A 26 7.88 -13.58 -30.46
N LEU A 27 7.90 -14.78 -29.86
CA LEU A 27 9.09 -15.37 -29.25
C LEU A 27 9.90 -16.23 -30.24
N CYS A 28 9.30 -16.71 -31.34
CA CYS A 28 10.02 -17.49 -32.36
C CYS A 28 10.73 -16.64 -33.44
N GLN A 29 10.48 -15.33 -33.54
CA GLN A 29 11.17 -14.47 -34.51
C GLN A 29 12.46 -13.80 -33.96
N ARG A 30 12.90 -14.17 -32.75
CA ARG A 30 14.07 -13.54 -32.10
C ARG A 30 15.26 -14.47 -31.84
N SER A 31 15.26 -15.67 -32.42
CA SER A 31 16.39 -16.59 -32.41
C SER A 31 16.66 -17.09 -33.83
N GLY A 32 17.28 -16.23 -34.64
CA GLY A 32 18.10 -16.71 -35.75
C GLY A 32 19.44 -17.17 -35.21
N ASP A 33 19.95 -18.25 -35.79
CA ASP A 33 21.22 -18.94 -35.53
C ASP A 33 21.22 -19.91 -34.33
N CYS A 34 21.10 -21.22 -34.63
CA CYS A 34 22.22 -22.17 -34.50
C CYS A 34 21.79 -23.59 -34.95
N SER A 35 22.48 -24.04 -36.00
CA SER A 35 22.98 -25.39 -36.32
C SER A 35 22.31 -26.66 -35.79
N GLU A 36 22.17 -27.58 -36.76
CA GLU A 36 21.88 -29.01 -36.70
C GLU A 36 22.75 -29.83 -35.73
N ASP A 37 22.24 -31.04 -35.49
CA ASP A 37 22.87 -32.28 -35.06
C ASP A 37 22.74 -32.75 -33.60
N THR A 38 22.48 -34.07 -33.52
CA THR A 38 22.51 -35.04 -32.42
C THR A 38 21.17 -35.49 -31.80
N SER A 39 20.63 -36.53 -32.45
CA SER A 39 20.39 -37.90 -31.92
C SER A 39 19.66 -38.12 -30.58
N ASP A 40 18.62 -38.95 -30.72
CA ASP A 40 18.02 -39.89 -29.75
C ASP A 40 18.83 -40.23 -28.49
N ASP A 41 18.19 -40.17 -27.32
CA ASP A 41 17.88 -41.41 -26.60
C ASP A 41 16.82 -41.27 -25.51
N SER A 42 16.05 -42.34 -25.38
CA SER A 42 14.93 -42.56 -24.48
C SER A 42 15.36 -42.96 -23.04
N SER A 43 14.58 -42.60 -22.01
CA SER A 43 14.14 -43.52 -20.93
C SER A 43 13.48 -42.82 -19.72
N HIS A 44 12.57 -43.57 -19.11
CA HIS A 44 11.77 -43.30 -17.90
C HIS A 44 12.57 -42.95 -16.65
N ASN A 45 11.96 -42.16 -15.74
CA ASN A 45 11.63 -42.69 -14.41
C ASN A 45 10.70 -41.79 -13.59
N SER A 46 9.61 -42.40 -13.17
CA SER A 46 8.75 -42.05 -12.04
C SER A 46 9.45 -42.35 -10.72
N SER A 47 9.34 -41.47 -9.71
CA SER A 47 9.19 -41.93 -8.32
C SER A 47 8.67 -40.81 -7.42
N GLU A 48 7.56 -41.12 -6.76
CA GLU A 48 6.98 -40.47 -5.60
C GLU A 48 8.00 -40.31 -4.45
N CYS A 49 7.82 -39.32 -3.56
CA CYS A 49 7.53 -39.63 -2.15
C CYS A 49 7.20 -38.39 -1.28
N ASN A 50 6.40 -38.70 -0.27
CA ASN A 50 5.73 -37.86 0.71
C ASN A 50 6.64 -37.22 1.77
N LYS A 51 6.14 -36.13 2.40
CA LYS A 51 6.26 -35.74 3.83
C LYS A 51 5.51 -34.41 4.02
N ALA A 52 4.28 -34.39 4.55
CA ALA A 52 3.86 -34.51 5.96
C ALA A 52 4.15 -33.26 6.83
N GLU A 53 3.05 -32.56 7.16
CA GLU A 53 2.61 -32.01 8.46
C GLU A 53 3.52 -31.09 9.32
N ALA A 54 2.96 -29.92 9.70
CA ALA A 54 2.87 -29.43 11.09
C ALA A 54 2.09 -28.09 11.22
N TYR A 55 0.95 -28.13 11.96
CA TYR A 55 0.45 -27.25 13.08
C TYR A 55 0.76 -25.73 13.09
N CYS A 56 -0.04 -24.78 13.62
CA CYS A 56 -1.37 -24.68 14.29
C CYS A 56 -1.79 -23.17 14.29
N ALA A 57 -3.04 -22.80 14.00
CA ALA A 57 -4.09 -22.30 14.92
C ALA A 57 -3.68 -21.39 16.10
N LEU A 58 -4.07 -20.11 16.04
CA LEU A 58 -4.47 -19.17 17.12
C LEU A 58 -5.23 -18.01 16.42
N ALA A 59 -6.34 -17.42 16.87
CA ALA A 59 -6.90 -17.27 18.20
C ALA A 59 -8.42 -16.99 18.12
N LEU A 60 -9.22 -17.68 18.95
CA LEU A 60 -10.51 -17.24 19.49
C LEU A 60 -10.73 -17.97 20.82
N CYS A 61 -11.56 -17.38 21.69
CA CYS A 61 -11.85 -17.69 23.11
C CYS A 61 -10.85 -17.07 24.10
N ASP A 62 -11.22 -16.62 25.29
CA ASP A 62 -12.48 -16.27 25.96
C ASP A 62 -11.99 -15.69 27.29
N THR A 63 -12.58 -14.60 27.78
CA THR A 63 -12.39 -14.20 29.19
C THR A 63 -13.72 -13.77 29.76
N THR A 64 -14.38 -14.73 30.39
CA THR A 64 -15.34 -14.51 31.47
C THR A 64 -14.72 -14.94 32.79
N ALA A 65 -15.01 -14.14 33.83
CA ALA A 65 -14.96 -14.42 35.27
C ALA A 65 -13.61 -14.34 35.99
N ALA A 66 -13.45 -13.27 36.78
CA ALA A 66 -13.07 -13.37 38.18
C ALA A 66 -13.55 -12.12 38.94
N CYS A 67 -14.67 -12.25 39.65
CA CYS A 67 -15.01 -11.39 40.78
C CYS A 67 -14.02 -11.64 41.91
N ARG A 68 -13.54 -10.58 42.56
CA ARG A 68 -13.18 -10.61 43.98
C ARG A 68 -13.32 -9.23 44.58
N ASP A 69 -14.11 -9.21 45.64
CA ASP A 69 -14.43 -8.11 46.53
C ASP A 69 -13.17 -7.56 47.22
N THR A 70 -13.13 -6.23 47.35
CA THR A 70 -12.64 -5.55 48.57
C THR A 70 -13.42 -4.26 48.74
N SER A 71 -14.07 -4.17 49.89
CA SER A 71 -14.92 -3.08 50.37
C SER A 71 -14.14 -2.03 51.19
N CYS A 72 -14.70 -0.82 51.22
CA CYS A 72 -14.74 0.17 52.31
C CYS A 72 -13.45 0.82 52.84
N GLU A 73 -13.37 2.15 52.70
CA GLU A 73 -13.37 3.19 53.77
C GLU A 73 -12.86 4.51 53.16
N GLU A 74 -13.70 5.53 53.00
CA GLU A 74 -14.11 6.56 53.97
C GLU A 74 -13.26 7.86 53.89
N VAL A 75 -13.99 8.96 53.67
CA VAL A 75 -13.81 10.32 54.21
C VAL A 75 -12.55 11.11 53.80
N LEU A 76 -12.77 12.20 53.05
CA LEU A 76 -12.60 13.57 53.57
C LEU A 76 -13.13 14.61 52.60
N SER A 77 -14.13 15.35 53.09
CA SER A 77 -14.55 16.66 52.60
C SER A 77 -13.41 17.67 52.74
N MET A 78 -13.22 18.54 51.74
CA MET A 78 -12.97 19.96 51.98
C MET A 78 -13.62 20.76 50.86
N SER A 79 -14.65 21.50 51.25
CA SER A 79 -15.11 22.71 50.59
C SER A 79 -14.07 23.82 50.77
N ASP A 80 -14.33 24.95 50.11
CA ASP A 80 -13.70 26.27 50.22
C ASP A 80 -12.72 26.54 49.05
N ASP A 81 -12.73 27.68 48.38
CA ASP A 81 -13.55 28.89 48.43
C ASP A 81 -13.07 29.76 47.24
N SER A 82 -13.93 30.71 46.84
CA SER A 82 -13.64 32.02 46.24
C SER A 82 -12.54 32.20 45.17
N GLY A 83 -12.96 32.66 43.99
CA GLY A 83 -12.06 33.18 42.96
C GLY A 83 -12.78 33.76 41.74
N ASP A 84 -13.78 34.61 41.98
CA ASP A 84 -14.43 35.45 40.96
C ASP A 84 -13.44 36.53 40.50
N MET A 85 -12.92 36.40 39.28
CA MET A 85 -12.11 37.42 38.60
C MET A 85 -12.78 37.71 37.26
N SER A 86 -13.64 38.72 37.30
CA SER A 86 -14.23 39.39 36.14
C SER A 86 -13.16 40.24 35.46
N GLU A 87 -12.53 39.71 34.41
CA GLU A 87 -11.72 40.51 33.50
C GLU A 87 -12.55 40.97 32.31
N GLN A 88 -12.87 42.26 32.38
CA GLN A 88 -13.28 43.20 31.35
C GLN A 88 -12.84 42.85 29.92
N GLU A 89 -13.84 42.77 29.04
CA GLU A 89 -13.69 42.90 27.59
C GLU A 89 -13.10 44.27 27.22
N PRO A 90 -12.09 44.35 26.34
CA PRO A 90 -11.75 45.61 25.69
C PRO A 90 -12.61 45.82 24.44
N ASP A 91 -13.37 46.90 24.48
CA ASP A 91 -14.05 47.54 23.35
C ASP A 91 -13.14 47.62 22.12
N THR A 92 -13.47 46.84 21.09
CA THR A 92 -12.82 46.95 19.79
C THR A 92 -13.66 47.89 18.91
N HIS A 93 -13.24 49.15 18.86
CA HIS A 93 -13.78 50.15 17.94
C HIS A 93 -13.67 49.67 16.48
N VAL A 94 -14.82 49.45 15.84
CA VAL A 94 -14.95 49.24 14.40
C VAL A 94 -14.74 50.58 13.69
N ALA A 95 -13.53 50.82 13.22
CA ALA A 95 -13.25 51.87 12.24
C ALA A 95 -13.63 51.35 10.84
N ILE A 96 -14.74 51.87 10.31
CA ILE A 96 -15.13 51.71 8.91
C ILE A 96 -14.15 52.53 8.08
N PHE A 97 -13.20 51.86 7.42
CA PHE A 97 -12.37 52.47 6.38
C PHE A 97 -12.87 52.06 5.00
N SER A 98 -13.51 53.01 4.35
CA SER A 98 -13.93 52.95 2.96
C SER A 98 -12.73 53.02 2.02
N GLY A 99 -12.72 52.14 1.01
CA GLY A 99 -12.23 52.42 -0.34
C GLY A 99 -10.73 52.67 -0.54
N ALA A 100 -9.99 51.62 -0.89
CA ALA A 100 -8.82 51.75 -1.75
C ALA A 100 -8.71 50.55 -2.70
N HIS A 101 -8.84 50.86 -3.99
CA HIS A 101 -8.74 49.98 -5.14
C HIS A 101 -7.28 49.51 -5.30
N VAL A 102 -7.02 48.20 -5.13
CA VAL A 102 -5.70 47.58 -5.36
C VAL A 102 -5.74 46.85 -6.70
N PRO A 103 -4.79 47.08 -7.62
CA PRO A 103 -4.82 46.48 -8.96
C PRO A 103 -4.39 45.01 -8.95
N ASP A 104 -5.17 44.24 -9.69
CA ASP A 104 -5.18 42.80 -9.87
C ASP A 104 -4.05 42.32 -10.80
N LYS A 105 -2.78 42.30 -10.31
CA LYS A 105 -1.61 41.91 -11.14
C LYS A 105 -0.59 40.95 -10.51
N THR A 106 -0.88 40.31 -9.38
CA THR A 106 0.10 39.39 -8.74
C THR A 106 -0.26 37.90 -8.81
N LEU A 107 -1.39 37.52 -9.40
CA LEU A 107 -1.76 36.10 -9.58
C LEU A 107 -1.25 35.44 -10.87
N SER A 108 -0.59 36.19 -11.76
CA SER A 108 -0.13 35.66 -13.07
C SER A 108 1.32 35.17 -13.10
N ILE A 109 2.12 35.34 -12.02
CA ILE A 109 3.56 34.97 -12.02
C ILE A 109 3.82 33.57 -11.41
N MET A 110 2.87 32.98 -10.67
CA MET A 110 3.08 31.66 -10.05
C MET A 110 2.74 30.46 -10.96
N GLN A 111 2.13 30.68 -12.13
CA GLN A 111 1.74 29.60 -13.06
C GLN A 111 2.70 29.39 -14.24
N SER A 112 3.79 30.16 -14.35
CA SER A 112 4.70 30.10 -15.51
C SER A 112 6.09 29.51 -15.22
N LEU A 113 6.24 28.78 -14.10
CA LEU A 113 7.52 28.18 -13.68
C LEU A 113 7.50 26.65 -13.58
N GLU A 114 6.50 25.97 -14.15
CA GLU A 114 6.39 24.50 -14.14
C GLU A 114 6.87 23.80 -15.41
N GLU A 115 7.29 24.51 -16.46
CA GLU A 115 7.90 23.89 -17.64
C GLU A 115 9.42 24.13 -17.69
N GLU A 116 10.16 23.04 -17.90
CA GLU A 116 11.61 22.93 -18.10
C GLU A 116 12.51 22.89 -16.86
N PHE A 117 12.57 21.71 -16.22
CA PHE A 117 13.79 21.25 -15.54
C PHE A 117 14.24 19.88 -16.07
N PRO A 118 15.50 19.72 -16.50
CA PRO A 118 16.05 18.42 -16.91
C PRO A 118 16.30 17.51 -15.68
N PRO A 119 16.33 16.17 -15.86
CA PRO A 119 16.53 15.23 -14.76
C PRO A 119 17.98 15.32 -14.24
N GLU A 120 18.17 15.97 -13.10
CA GLU A 120 19.44 15.95 -12.38
C GLU A 120 19.57 14.63 -11.61
N VAL A 121 20.64 13.90 -11.93
CA VAL A 121 21.00 12.60 -11.38
C VAL A 121 21.14 12.71 -9.85
N ALA A 122 20.14 12.17 -9.14
CA ALA A 122 20.12 12.12 -7.69
C ALA A 122 21.26 11.24 -7.17
N ALA A 123 22.18 11.85 -6.42
CA ALA A 123 23.13 11.13 -5.59
C ALA A 123 22.37 10.50 -4.40
N GLU A 124 22.22 9.18 -4.44
CA GLU A 124 21.72 8.37 -3.34
C GLU A 124 22.63 8.53 -2.11
N GLY A 125 22.08 9.16 -1.06
CA GLY A 125 22.65 9.15 0.27
C GLY A 125 22.16 7.92 1.01
N ASP A 126 23.06 6.95 1.18
CA ASP A 126 22.81 5.71 1.93
C ASP A 126 22.63 6.00 3.42
N SER A 127 21.37 5.96 3.86
CA SER A 127 21.00 5.72 5.25
C SER A 127 21.28 4.25 5.56
N VAL A 128 22.29 4.02 6.41
CA VAL A 128 22.63 2.69 6.95
C VAL A 128 21.42 2.13 7.69
N SER A 129 20.67 1.25 7.03
CA SER A 129 19.63 0.44 7.65
C SER A 129 20.21 -0.93 8.02
N GLY A 130 20.11 -1.27 9.30
CA GLY A 130 20.48 -2.58 9.82
C GLY A 130 19.73 -3.68 9.08
N SER A 131 20.50 -4.57 8.46
CA SER A 131 20.02 -5.79 7.81
C SER A 131 19.51 -6.77 8.88
N HIS A 132 18.29 -6.56 9.36
CA HIS A 132 17.49 -7.67 9.84
C HIS A 132 16.98 -8.40 8.61
N GLY A 133 17.40 -9.67 8.46
CA GLY A 133 17.01 -10.55 7.38
C GLY A 133 15.49 -10.53 7.22
N SER A 134 15.03 -9.75 6.24
CA SER A 134 13.65 -9.76 5.79
C SER A 134 13.45 -11.13 5.16
N ARG A 135 13.02 -12.09 6.00
CA ARG A 135 12.33 -13.29 5.55
C ARG A 135 11.37 -12.81 4.49
N ARG A 136 11.68 -13.11 3.23
CA ARG A 136 10.79 -12.89 2.09
C ARG A 136 9.51 -13.62 2.43
N SER A 137 8.59 -12.92 3.07
CA SER A 137 7.27 -13.43 3.39
C SER A 137 6.70 -13.80 2.04
N ARG A 138 6.62 -15.12 1.80
CA ARG A 138 5.88 -15.73 0.70
C ARG A 138 4.45 -15.25 0.89
N HIS A 139 4.16 -14.04 0.41
CA HIS A 139 2.81 -13.52 0.31
C HIS A 139 2.13 -14.39 -0.75
N GLY A 140 1.65 -15.55 -0.31
CA GLY A 140 0.78 -16.40 -1.10
C GLY A 140 -0.36 -15.54 -1.65
N ARG A 141 -0.72 -15.80 -2.91
CA ARG A 141 -1.77 -15.11 -3.65
C ARG A 141 -2.93 -14.74 -2.71
N THR A 142 -3.17 -13.45 -2.53
CA THR A 142 -4.11 -12.88 -1.55
C THR A 142 -5.58 -13.03 -1.93
N GLY A 143 -5.96 -14.22 -2.41
CA GLY A 143 -7.35 -14.66 -2.49
C GLY A 143 -7.54 -15.77 -1.47
N VAL A 144 -8.31 -15.50 -0.41
CA VAL A 144 -8.75 -16.58 0.49
C VAL A 144 -9.74 -17.41 -0.32
N ARG A 145 -9.23 -18.43 -1.01
CA ARG A 145 -10.00 -19.51 -1.61
C ARG A 145 -9.77 -20.73 -0.74
N GLY A 146 -10.83 -21.29 -0.19
CA GLY A 146 -10.68 -22.52 0.56
C GLY A 146 -11.86 -22.92 1.40
N ILE A 147 -11.63 -24.00 2.13
CA ILE A 147 -12.52 -24.54 3.14
C ILE A 147 -12.18 -23.91 4.49
N VAL A 148 -13.20 -23.44 5.18
CA VAL A 148 -13.14 -22.95 6.55
C VAL A 148 -13.66 -24.05 7.46
N SER A 149 -12.84 -24.49 8.40
CA SER A 149 -13.28 -25.40 9.47
C SER A 149 -13.83 -24.59 10.64
N VAL A 150 -15.03 -24.94 11.12
CA VAL A 150 -15.68 -24.39 12.29
C VAL A 150 -15.68 -25.49 13.36
N ARG A 151 -14.99 -25.23 14.48
CA ARG A 151 -14.92 -26.15 15.64
C ARG A 151 -14.42 -27.57 15.31
N ASN A 152 -13.65 -27.74 14.23
CA ASN A 152 -13.14 -29.05 13.75
C ASN A 152 -14.20 -30.10 13.39
N THR A 153 -15.48 -29.74 13.39
CA THR A 153 -16.59 -30.67 13.14
C THR A 153 -17.46 -30.26 11.97
N SER A 154 -17.22 -29.07 11.41
CA SER A 154 -18.00 -28.59 10.27
C SER A 154 -17.17 -27.73 9.35
N TYR A 155 -17.54 -27.73 8.08
CA TYR A 155 -16.81 -27.15 6.98
C TYR A 155 -17.71 -26.16 6.23
N GLY A 156 -17.15 -25.03 5.79
CA GLY A 156 -17.81 -24.09 4.90
C GLY A 156 -16.89 -23.69 3.77
N ALA A 157 -17.43 -23.47 2.58
CA ALA A 157 -16.68 -22.92 1.47
C ALA A 157 -16.69 -21.40 1.52
N CYS A 158 -15.57 -20.75 1.19
CA CYS A 158 -15.48 -19.30 1.13
C CYS A 158 -14.55 -18.84 0.00
N GLN A 159 -14.95 -17.77 -0.68
CA GLN A 159 -14.13 -17.10 -1.67
C GLN A 159 -14.31 -15.58 -1.62
N VAL A 160 -13.23 -14.85 -1.92
CA VAL A 160 -13.22 -13.38 -1.87
C VAL A 160 -12.72 -12.82 -3.20
N ILE A 161 -13.48 -11.87 -3.77
CA ILE A 161 -13.14 -11.05 -4.93
C ILE A 161 -12.94 -9.60 -4.46
N GLY A 162 -11.69 -9.16 -4.35
CA GLY A 162 -11.38 -7.83 -3.81
C GLY A 162 -11.85 -7.69 -2.36
N ILE A 163 -12.81 -6.80 -2.11
CA ILE A 163 -13.46 -6.64 -0.81
C ILE A 163 -14.74 -7.48 -0.64
N PHE A 164 -15.26 -8.09 -1.71
CA PHE A 164 -16.54 -8.80 -1.69
C PHE A 164 -16.31 -10.30 -1.48
N GLY A 165 -16.97 -10.89 -0.49
CA GLY A 165 -16.85 -12.30 -0.11
C GLY A 165 -18.15 -13.06 -0.28
N VAL A 166 -18.04 -14.31 -0.72
CA VAL A 166 -19.12 -15.29 -0.85
C VAL A 166 -18.76 -16.49 0.02
N SER A 167 -19.71 -16.96 0.82
CA SER A 167 -19.55 -18.16 1.66
C SER A 167 -20.78 -19.06 1.56
N SER A 168 -20.58 -20.37 1.64
CA SER A 168 -21.68 -21.34 1.77
C SER A 168 -22.16 -21.43 3.22
N ARG A 169 -23.27 -22.15 3.43
CA ARG A 169 -23.59 -22.70 4.74
C ARG A 169 -22.49 -23.65 5.23
N VAL A 170 -22.49 -23.89 6.53
CA VAL A 170 -21.57 -24.81 7.20
C VAL A 170 -22.20 -26.21 7.20
N VAL A 171 -21.45 -27.23 6.78
CA VAL A 171 -21.87 -28.63 6.66
C VAL A 171 -20.90 -29.55 7.40
N PRO A 172 -21.35 -30.66 8.00
CA PRO A 172 -20.45 -31.57 8.73
C PRO A 172 -19.53 -32.38 7.79
N ASP A 173 -19.99 -32.63 6.56
CA ASP A 173 -19.26 -33.43 5.58
C ASP A 173 -18.31 -32.56 4.73
N LEU A 174 -17.05 -32.98 4.65
CA LEU A 174 -16.02 -32.31 3.87
C LEU A 174 -16.26 -32.45 2.36
N ALA A 175 -16.77 -33.59 1.89
CA ALA A 175 -17.02 -33.79 0.46
C ALA A 175 -18.06 -32.79 -0.05
N THR A 176 -19.17 -32.66 0.68
CA THR A 176 -20.20 -31.64 0.43
C THR A 176 -19.63 -30.22 0.43
N ALA A 177 -18.75 -29.88 1.39
CA ALA A 177 -18.12 -28.56 1.43
C ALA A 177 -17.18 -28.29 0.24
N LEU A 178 -16.53 -29.33 -0.30
CA LEU A 178 -15.72 -29.22 -1.51
C LEU A 178 -16.58 -28.98 -2.75
N ASP A 179 -17.76 -29.61 -2.83
CA ASP A 179 -18.73 -29.35 -3.91
C ASP A 179 -19.25 -27.90 -3.83
N HIS A 180 -19.57 -27.43 -2.63
CA HIS A 180 -19.91 -26.02 -2.39
C HIS A 180 -18.80 -25.08 -2.86
N LEU A 181 -17.53 -25.41 -2.60
CA LEU A 181 -16.38 -24.61 -3.02
C LEU A 181 -16.23 -24.59 -4.54
N ALA A 182 -16.50 -25.71 -5.22
CA ALA A 182 -16.46 -25.78 -6.68
C ALA A 182 -17.51 -24.83 -7.29
N ILE A 183 -18.75 -24.85 -6.79
CA ILE A 183 -19.83 -23.98 -7.26
C ILE A 183 -19.49 -22.50 -7.01
N ILE A 184 -19.06 -22.14 -5.80
CA ILE A 184 -18.64 -20.76 -5.48
C ILE A 184 -17.45 -20.32 -6.35
N THR A 185 -16.53 -21.24 -6.67
CA THR A 185 -15.42 -20.94 -7.59
C THR A 185 -15.92 -20.57 -8.98
N VAL A 186 -16.84 -21.36 -9.55
CA VAL A 186 -17.39 -21.07 -10.89
C VAL A 186 -18.10 -19.73 -10.89
N LEU A 187 -18.98 -19.49 -9.92
CA LEU A 187 -19.73 -18.25 -9.77
C LEU A 187 -18.81 -17.03 -9.69
N THR A 188 -17.78 -17.08 -8.84
CA THR A 188 -16.85 -15.95 -8.66
C THR A 188 -15.92 -15.75 -9.87
N GLN A 189 -15.52 -16.81 -10.56
CA GLN A 189 -14.75 -16.71 -11.80
C GLN A 189 -15.55 -16.05 -12.92
N ARG A 190 -16.82 -16.38 -13.08
CA ARG A 190 -17.71 -15.72 -14.06
C ARG A 190 -17.84 -14.23 -13.79
N ALA A 191 -18.08 -13.86 -12.52
CA ALA A 191 -18.15 -12.47 -12.13
C ALA A 191 -16.83 -11.72 -12.42
N GLN A 192 -15.67 -12.36 -12.17
CA GLN A 192 -14.36 -11.77 -12.48
C GLN A 192 -14.12 -11.61 -13.98
N HIS A 193 -14.45 -12.63 -14.79
CA HIS A 193 -14.29 -12.57 -16.24
C HIS A 193 -15.13 -11.46 -16.85
N GLY A 194 -16.41 -11.34 -16.47
CA GLY A 194 -17.26 -10.26 -16.97
C GLY A 194 -16.73 -8.85 -16.62
N VAL A 195 -16.02 -8.69 -15.50
CA VAL A 195 -15.38 -7.42 -15.15
C VAL A 195 -14.13 -7.16 -15.98
N LEU A 196 -13.34 -8.19 -16.29
CA LEU A 196 -12.19 -8.07 -17.21
C LEU A 196 -12.63 -7.67 -18.62
N ASP A 197 -13.83 -8.09 -19.03
CA ASP A 197 -14.46 -7.72 -20.30
C ASP A 197 -15.09 -6.30 -20.26
N GLY A 198 -14.81 -5.52 -19.22
CA GLY A 198 -15.26 -4.13 -19.07
C GLY A 198 -16.63 -3.96 -18.43
N GLY A 199 -17.26 -5.04 -17.95
CA GLY A 199 -18.55 -4.98 -17.26
C GLY A 199 -18.46 -4.38 -15.86
N ASN A 200 -19.58 -3.80 -15.40
CA ASN A 200 -19.72 -3.41 -14.01
C ASN A 200 -19.80 -4.65 -13.10
N PHE A 201 -19.02 -4.64 -12.01
CA PHE A 201 -18.97 -5.74 -11.03
C PHE A 201 -20.34 -6.19 -10.54
N GLU A 202 -21.26 -5.28 -10.21
CA GLU A 202 -22.57 -5.69 -9.68
C GLU A 202 -23.39 -6.45 -10.71
N ASP A 203 -23.39 -5.99 -11.96
CA ASP A 203 -24.16 -6.61 -13.03
C ASP A 203 -23.54 -7.96 -13.42
N CYS A 204 -22.20 -8.04 -13.46
CA CYS A 204 -21.47 -9.28 -13.65
C CYS A 204 -21.75 -10.29 -12.52
N MET A 205 -21.85 -9.84 -11.27
CA MET A 205 -22.15 -10.70 -10.13
C MET A 205 -23.59 -11.24 -10.17
N ARG A 206 -24.58 -10.40 -10.50
CA ARG A 206 -25.98 -10.83 -10.68
C ARG A 206 -26.10 -11.86 -11.80
N ARG A 207 -25.51 -11.56 -12.96
CA ARG A 207 -25.52 -12.45 -14.11
C ARG A 207 -24.85 -13.78 -13.77
N ALA A 208 -23.68 -13.75 -13.14
CA ALA A 208 -22.97 -14.95 -12.72
C ALA A 208 -23.79 -15.81 -11.74
N LEU A 209 -24.57 -15.19 -10.84
CA LEU A 209 -25.46 -15.93 -9.94
C LEU A 209 -26.56 -16.65 -10.73
N VAL A 210 -27.28 -15.94 -11.60
CA VAL A 210 -28.37 -16.50 -12.43
C VAL A 210 -27.87 -17.61 -13.36
N GLU A 211 -26.71 -17.41 -14.00
CA GLU A 211 -26.09 -18.43 -14.87
C GLU A 211 -25.62 -19.66 -14.08
N THR A 212 -25.17 -19.48 -12.84
CA THR A 212 -24.77 -20.62 -12.00
C THR A 212 -25.99 -21.37 -11.50
N GLU A 213 -27.06 -20.66 -11.15
CA GLU A 213 -28.33 -21.23 -10.72
C GLU A 213 -29.01 -22.04 -11.83
N SER A 214 -29.00 -21.54 -13.07
CA SER A 214 -29.57 -22.26 -14.21
C SER A 214 -28.81 -23.55 -14.56
N GLU A 215 -27.52 -23.61 -14.29
CA GLU A 215 -26.68 -24.79 -14.57
C GLU A 215 -26.70 -25.84 -13.46
N VAL A 216 -26.70 -25.40 -12.20
CA VAL A 216 -26.62 -26.31 -11.04
C VAL A 216 -28.02 -26.72 -10.57
N GLY A 217 -29.03 -25.88 -10.79
CA GLY A 217 -30.41 -26.04 -10.33
C GLY A 217 -30.72 -25.21 -9.09
N VAL A 218 -31.96 -24.75 -8.98
CA VAL A 218 -32.46 -23.89 -7.88
C VAL A 218 -32.31 -24.58 -6.53
N GLU A 219 -32.73 -25.84 -6.43
CA GLU A 219 -32.66 -26.63 -5.17
C GLU A 219 -31.23 -26.72 -4.62
N ALA A 220 -30.25 -26.95 -5.50
CA ALA A 220 -28.84 -27.03 -5.11
C ALA A 220 -28.28 -25.66 -4.69
N MET A 221 -28.77 -24.56 -5.26
CA MET A 221 -28.39 -23.20 -4.87
C MET A 221 -28.99 -22.78 -3.53
N GLU A 222 -30.25 -23.16 -3.26
CA GLU A 222 -30.87 -22.99 -1.94
C GLU A 222 -30.14 -23.84 -0.89
N GLU A 223 -29.80 -25.07 -1.25
CA GLU A 223 -29.02 -25.96 -0.40
C GLU A 223 -27.65 -25.37 -0.05
N LEU A 224 -26.98 -24.73 -1.02
CA LEU A 224 -25.68 -24.08 -0.80
C LEU A 224 -25.73 -23.03 0.33
N GLY A 225 -26.89 -22.42 0.57
CA GLY A 225 -27.11 -21.45 1.64
C GLY A 225 -26.15 -20.27 1.54
N LEU A 226 -26.06 -19.66 0.36
CA LEU A 226 -25.11 -18.59 0.08
C LEU A 226 -25.30 -17.41 1.03
N LYS A 227 -24.17 -16.94 1.57
CA LYS A 227 -24.07 -15.71 2.35
C LYS A 227 -22.94 -14.84 1.83
N PHE A 228 -23.22 -13.55 1.74
CA PHE A 228 -22.33 -12.52 1.23
C PHE A 228 -21.80 -11.67 2.37
N PHE A 229 -20.54 -11.23 2.28
CA PHE A 229 -19.95 -10.33 3.27
C PHE A 229 -18.89 -9.45 2.63
N LEU A 230 -18.51 -8.37 3.30
CA LEU A 230 -17.40 -7.52 2.86
C LEU A 230 -16.22 -7.68 3.80
N LYS A 231 -15.03 -7.80 3.22
CA LYS A 231 -13.73 -7.84 3.89
C LYS A 231 -13.07 -6.48 3.74
N LEU A 232 -13.08 -5.72 4.82
CA LEU A 232 -12.69 -4.31 4.83
C LEU A 232 -11.39 -4.13 5.61
N SER A 233 -10.57 -3.17 5.17
CA SER A 233 -9.31 -2.81 5.85
C SER A 233 -9.12 -1.30 5.85
N LYS A 234 -8.74 -0.75 7.00
CA LYS A 234 -8.33 0.65 7.16
C LYS A 234 -7.00 0.68 7.90
N SER A 235 -5.92 0.41 7.18
CA SER A 235 -4.63 0.07 7.78
C SER A 235 -4.01 1.17 8.63
N TYR A 236 -4.30 2.43 8.32
CA TYR A 236 -3.93 3.55 9.17
C TYR A 236 -4.60 3.44 10.56
N TRP A 237 -5.90 3.15 10.61
CA TRP A 237 -6.69 3.16 11.84
C TRP A 237 -6.59 1.86 12.64
N ILE A 238 -6.78 0.72 11.98
CA ILE A 238 -6.88 -0.61 12.62
C ILE A 238 -5.71 -1.55 12.27
N GLY A 239 -4.62 -1.01 11.70
CA GLY A 239 -3.40 -1.75 11.40
C GLY A 239 -3.58 -2.82 10.32
N GLY A 240 -2.87 -3.94 10.47
CA GLY A 240 -3.01 -5.09 9.56
C GLY A 240 -4.35 -5.83 9.67
N THR A 241 -5.17 -5.50 10.67
CA THR A 241 -6.42 -6.19 10.98
C THR A 241 -7.49 -5.88 9.94
N LYS A 242 -8.26 -6.91 9.58
CA LYS A 242 -9.39 -6.80 8.66
C LYS A 242 -10.69 -6.98 9.43
N VAL A 243 -11.66 -6.14 9.14
CA VAL A 243 -13.01 -6.25 9.69
C VAL A 243 -13.95 -6.82 8.64
N HIS A 244 -14.97 -7.53 9.10
CA HIS A 244 -15.92 -8.21 8.24
C HIS A 244 -17.32 -7.72 8.56
N THR A 245 -18.09 -7.37 7.54
CA THR A 245 -19.54 -7.14 7.73
C THR A 245 -20.22 -8.45 8.13
N PRO A 246 -21.44 -8.40 8.71
CA PRO A 246 -22.25 -9.60 8.86
C PRO A 246 -22.45 -10.31 7.52
N ARG A 247 -22.68 -11.62 7.61
CA ARG A 247 -22.94 -12.48 6.46
C ARG A 247 -24.42 -12.38 6.08
N ILE A 248 -24.72 -11.77 4.93
CA ILE A 248 -26.06 -11.44 4.45
C ILE A 248 -26.50 -12.47 3.41
N ALA A 249 -27.71 -13.02 3.51
CA ALA A 249 -28.23 -13.94 2.49
C ALA A 249 -28.67 -13.24 1.19
N CYS A 250 -29.12 -11.98 1.29
CA CYS A 250 -29.53 -11.17 0.16
C CYS A 250 -28.33 -10.56 -0.59
N LEU A 251 -28.16 -10.94 -1.87
CA LEU A 251 -27.12 -10.41 -2.75
C LEU A 251 -27.24 -8.90 -2.93
N GLU A 252 -28.45 -8.38 -3.21
CA GLU A 252 -28.67 -6.96 -3.50
C GLU A 252 -28.28 -6.07 -2.32
N ALA A 253 -28.61 -6.47 -1.09
CA ALA A 253 -28.20 -5.75 0.11
C ALA A 253 -26.66 -5.73 0.25
N ALA A 254 -25.99 -6.85 -0.02
CA ALA A 254 -24.53 -6.92 0.02
C ALA A 254 -23.87 -6.06 -1.07
N LEU A 255 -24.43 -6.03 -2.30
CA LEU A 255 -23.96 -5.17 -3.39
C LEU A 255 -24.19 -3.69 -3.08
N ALA A 256 -25.32 -3.33 -2.45
CA ALA A 256 -25.59 -1.97 -2.00
C ALA A 256 -24.55 -1.50 -0.97
N TYR A 257 -24.21 -2.33 0.02
CA TYR A 257 -23.11 -2.03 0.94
C TYR A 257 -21.77 -1.94 0.23
N ARG A 258 -21.49 -2.84 -0.72
CA ARG A 258 -20.25 -2.82 -1.49
C ARG A 258 -20.05 -1.47 -2.17
N ARG A 259 -21.07 -0.93 -2.83
CA ARG A 259 -21.02 0.39 -3.50
C ARG A 259 -20.65 1.49 -2.51
N GLN A 260 -21.35 1.57 -1.38
CA GLN A 260 -21.07 2.58 -0.34
C GLN A 260 -19.64 2.47 0.22
N PHE A 261 -19.13 1.25 0.45
CA PHE A 261 -17.75 1.06 0.90
C PHE A 261 -16.72 1.30 -0.21
N ALA A 262 -17.06 1.03 -1.46
CA ALA A 262 -16.18 1.26 -2.61
C ALA A 262 -15.92 2.75 -2.80
N GLU A 263 -16.94 3.60 -2.66
CA GLU A 263 -16.78 5.07 -2.68
C GLU A 263 -15.80 5.54 -1.60
N LEU A 264 -15.96 5.07 -0.36
CA LEU A 264 -15.04 5.40 0.73
C LEU A 264 -13.62 4.86 0.54
N GLN A 265 -13.45 3.79 -0.23
CA GLN A 265 -12.14 3.25 -0.59
C GLN A 265 -11.51 4.01 -1.76
N GLN A 266 -12.30 4.41 -2.75
CA GLN A 266 -11.88 5.22 -3.88
C GLN A 266 -11.40 6.60 -3.42
N ALA A 267 -12.07 7.21 -2.44
CA ALA A 267 -11.63 8.47 -1.83
C ALA A 267 -10.19 8.41 -1.26
N LEU A 268 -9.72 7.23 -0.85
CA LEU A 268 -8.35 7.03 -0.36
C LEU A 268 -7.39 6.43 -1.40
N SER A 269 -7.92 5.98 -2.54
CA SER A 269 -7.15 5.24 -3.54
C SER A 269 -6.77 6.15 -4.68
N HIS A 270 -5.47 6.37 -4.87
CA HIS A 270 -4.99 6.98 -6.10
C HIS A 270 -4.66 5.86 -7.10
N ARG A 271 -5.30 5.89 -8.28
CA ARG A 271 -5.12 4.89 -9.36
C ARG A 271 -5.55 3.46 -8.98
N GLY A 272 -6.55 3.30 -8.11
CA GLY A 272 -7.12 1.99 -7.77
C GLY A 272 -6.29 1.14 -6.81
N THR A 273 -5.12 1.61 -6.37
CA THR A 273 -4.31 0.94 -5.33
C THR A 273 -4.29 1.77 -4.05
N VAL A 274 -4.61 1.13 -2.92
CA VAL A 274 -4.43 1.75 -1.59
C VAL A 274 -2.92 1.91 -1.37
N SER A 275 -2.45 3.15 -1.50
CA SER A 275 -1.03 3.46 -1.49
C SER A 275 -0.43 3.24 -0.11
N ARG A 276 0.79 2.72 -0.07
CA ARG A 276 1.67 2.93 1.08
C ARG A 276 1.92 4.44 1.21
N GLY A 277 1.95 4.96 2.43
CA GLY A 277 2.15 6.38 2.70
C GLY A 277 0.92 7.25 2.46
N LEU A 278 -0.24 6.89 3.02
CA LEU A 278 -1.47 7.70 2.94
C LEU A 278 -1.26 9.15 3.40
N LEU A 279 -0.50 9.34 4.47
CA LEU A 279 -0.17 10.68 5.00
C LEU A 279 0.59 11.57 4.00
N ASN A 280 1.31 11.00 3.03
CA ASN A 280 2.03 11.81 2.04
C ASN A 280 1.10 12.47 1.01
N ARG A 281 -0.19 12.11 1.00
CA ARG A 281 -1.16 12.54 -0.02
C ARG A 281 -2.42 13.14 0.55
N LEU A 282 -2.82 12.66 1.72
CA LEU A 282 -4.05 13.07 2.39
C LEU A 282 -3.69 13.75 3.69
N SER A 283 -4.42 14.82 4.00
CA SER A 283 -4.30 15.45 5.30
C SER A 283 -4.81 14.51 6.40
N ILE A 284 -4.40 14.77 7.64
CA ILE A 284 -4.89 14.02 8.80
C ILE A 284 -6.41 14.18 8.93
N ALA A 285 -6.93 15.40 8.67
CA ALA A 285 -8.35 15.69 8.69
C ALA A 285 -9.13 14.85 7.66
N ASP A 286 -8.61 14.67 6.44
CA ASP A 286 -9.25 13.83 5.42
C ASP A 286 -9.31 12.34 5.85
N LEU A 287 -8.25 11.87 6.51
CA LEU A 287 -8.18 10.51 7.04
C LEU A 287 -9.16 10.29 8.20
N GLU A 288 -9.36 11.32 9.04
CA GLU A 288 -10.33 11.35 10.13
C GLU A 288 -11.76 11.37 9.62
N ASP A 289 -12.12 12.27 8.70
CA ASP A 289 -13.45 12.31 8.09
C ASP A 289 -13.79 10.96 7.43
N ASN A 290 -12.86 10.41 6.63
CA ASN A 290 -13.06 9.12 5.99
C ASN A 290 -13.27 7.98 7.01
N TRP A 291 -12.59 8.03 8.15
CA TRP A 291 -12.77 7.06 9.23
C TRP A 291 -14.12 7.19 9.93
N HIS A 292 -14.57 8.41 10.21
CA HIS A 292 -15.90 8.63 10.78
C HIS A 292 -16.99 8.13 9.84
N ARG A 293 -16.90 8.42 8.55
CA ARG A 293 -17.85 7.92 7.54
C ARG A 293 -17.80 6.40 7.41
N PHE A 294 -16.61 5.81 7.42
CA PHE A 294 -16.42 4.36 7.40
C PHE A 294 -17.00 3.67 8.64
N SER A 295 -16.70 4.17 9.84
CA SER A 295 -17.17 3.58 11.09
C SER A 295 -18.68 3.67 11.23
N ALA A 296 -19.27 4.82 10.88
CA ALA A 296 -20.73 4.99 10.84
C ALA A 296 -21.40 4.01 9.88
N LEU A 297 -20.86 3.87 8.66
CA LEU A 297 -21.37 2.93 7.66
C LEU A 297 -21.21 1.48 8.10
N TYR A 298 -20.08 1.13 8.72
CA TYR A 298 -19.84 -0.21 9.25
C TYR A 298 -20.76 -0.57 10.41
N ILE A 299 -21.00 0.37 11.32
CA ILE A 299 -21.98 0.20 12.41
C ILE A 299 -23.38 0.02 11.82
N LYS A 300 -23.77 0.84 10.83
CA LYS A 300 -25.05 0.69 10.11
C LYS A 300 -25.16 -0.68 9.46
N ALA A 301 -24.12 -1.15 8.76
CA ALA A 301 -24.10 -2.47 8.15
C ALA A 301 -24.14 -3.60 9.19
N CYS A 302 -23.59 -3.40 10.39
CA CYS A 302 -23.64 -4.41 11.45
C CYS A 302 -25.00 -4.48 12.15
N CYS A 303 -25.70 -3.35 12.29
CA CYS A 303 -26.92 -3.24 13.09
C CYS A 303 -28.20 -3.26 12.24
N GLY A 304 -28.17 -2.75 11.01
CA GLY A 304 -29.35 -2.52 10.17
C GLY A 304 -29.94 -3.75 9.47
N LEU A 305 -29.33 -4.93 9.63
CA LEU A 305 -29.82 -6.18 9.02
C LEU A 305 -30.84 -6.94 9.88
N GLY A 306 -31.12 -6.46 11.09
CA GLY A 306 -32.00 -7.15 12.04
C GLY A 306 -33.47 -7.23 11.61
N GLU A 307 -33.92 -6.38 10.69
CA GLU A 307 -35.35 -6.28 10.34
C GLU A 307 -35.75 -7.13 9.13
N THR A 308 -34.83 -7.51 8.25
CA THR A 308 -35.19 -8.02 6.91
C THR A 308 -34.70 -9.44 6.61
N ALA A 309 -33.93 -10.06 7.50
CA ALA A 309 -33.39 -11.39 7.25
C ALA A 309 -33.51 -12.27 8.48
N ASN A 310 -33.98 -13.50 8.29
CA ASN A 310 -33.94 -14.63 9.23
C ASN A 310 -32.49 -14.96 9.60
N PHE A 311 -31.85 -14.05 10.33
CA PHE A 311 -30.48 -14.14 10.74
C PHE A 311 -30.40 -15.13 11.90
N ASP A 312 -29.38 -15.99 11.88
CA ASP A 312 -29.01 -16.87 12.99
C ASP A 312 -29.17 -16.09 14.30
N ALA A 313 -30.06 -16.56 15.19
CA ALA A 313 -30.50 -15.92 16.42
C ALA A 313 -29.39 -15.73 17.48
N SER A 314 -28.12 -15.84 17.09
CA SER A 314 -26.96 -15.52 17.90
C SER A 314 -26.80 -14.00 18.03
N SER A 315 -27.75 -13.40 18.74
CA SER A 315 -27.81 -12.05 19.32
C SER A 315 -27.61 -10.89 18.33
N PRO A 316 -28.62 -10.00 18.14
CA PRO A 316 -28.39 -8.74 17.45
C PRO A 316 -27.25 -8.02 18.18
N LYS A 317 -26.16 -7.75 17.45
CA LYS A 317 -25.02 -7.05 18.04
C LYS A 317 -25.48 -5.66 18.38
N SER A 318 -25.55 -5.37 19.68
CA SER A 318 -25.80 -4.01 20.16
C SER A 318 -24.84 -3.06 19.45
N ARG A 319 -25.37 -1.92 18.98
CA ARG A 319 -24.60 -0.84 18.37
C ARG A 319 -23.37 -0.50 19.21
N GLU A 320 -23.54 -0.46 20.52
CA GLU A 320 -22.47 -0.20 21.49
C GLU A 320 -21.36 -1.25 21.45
N ALA A 321 -21.70 -2.53 21.30
CA ALA A 321 -20.71 -3.61 21.21
C ALA A 321 -19.86 -3.49 19.93
N VAL A 322 -20.48 -3.12 18.80
CA VAL A 322 -19.77 -2.89 17.54
C VAL A 322 -18.86 -1.66 17.65
N THR A 323 -19.36 -0.56 18.23
CA THR A 323 -18.57 0.66 18.46
C THR A 323 -17.38 0.39 19.39
N ARG A 324 -17.60 -0.30 20.51
CA ARG A 324 -16.55 -0.67 21.47
C ARG A 324 -15.47 -1.54 20.82
N ARG A 325 -15.88 -2.50 19.96
CA ARG A 325 -14.94 -3.32 19.20
C ARG A 325 -14.10 -2.48 18.23
N LEU A 326 -14.69 -1.53 17.52
CA LEU A 326 -13.93 -0.64 16.64
C LEU A 326 -12.95 0.24 17.43
N ALA A 327 -13.40 0.81 18.54
CA ALA A 327 -12.54 1.61 19.42
C ALA A 327 -11.35 0.80 19.93
N ALA A 328 -11.56 -0.45 20.37
CA ALA A 328 -10.49 -1.34 20.80
C ALA A 328 -9.46 -1.63 19.70
N LEU A 329 -9.90 -1.79 18.44
CA LEU A 329 -8.99 -1.98 17.30
C LEU A 329 -8.16 -0.72 16.98
N VAL A 330 -8.76 0.46 17.15
CA VAL A 330 -8.09 1.74 16.97
C VAL A 330 -7.05 1.98 18.07
N GLU A 331 -7.41 1.63 19.31
CA GLU A 331 -6.53 1.75 20.47
C GLU A 331 -5.36 0.77 20.36
N ALA A 332 -5.61 -0.49 19.99
CA ALA A 332 -4.56 -1.49 19.78
C ALA A 332 -3.53 -1.08 18.71
N ASN A 333 -3.88 -0.14 17.82
CA ASN A 333 -3.02 0.37 16.76
C ASN A 333 -2.53 1.83 17.02
N SER A 334 -2.74 2.38 18.21
CA SER A 334 -2.36 3.77 18.58
C SER A 334 -0.85 4.01 18.43
N ALA A 335 -0.01 3.15 19.00
CA ALA A 335 1.45 3.26 18.91
C ALA A 335 1.98 3.25 17.46
N HIS A 336 1.36 2.46 16.57
CA HIS A 336 1.74 2.45 15.16
C HIS A 336 1.35 3.75 14.46
N ARG A 337 0.14 4.27 14.72
CA ARG A 337 -0.32 5.56 14.19
C ARG A 337 0.59 6.70 14.62
N GLU A 338 0.93 6.78 15.91
CA GLU A 338 1.85 7.78 16.42
C GLU A 338 3.21 7.71 15.72
N LYS A 339 3.76 6.51 15.52
CA LYS A 339 5.01 6.34 14.80
C LYS A 339 4.92 6.82 13.35
N GLN A 340 3.83 6.52 12.65
CA GLN A 340 3.60 7.01 11.29
C GLN A 340 3.49 8.54 11.26
N LEU A 341 2.77 9.12 12.22
CA LEU A 341 2.60 10.57 12.34
C LEU A 341 3.93 11.28 12.64
N ARG A 342 4.73 10.77 13.58
CA ARG A 342 6.08 11.28 13.87
C ARG A 342 6.99 11.21 12.64
N SER A 343 6.94 10.09 11.91
CA SER A 343 7.71 9.94 10.67
C SER A 343 7.28 10.96 9.61
N TRP A 344 5.98 11.17 9.46
CA TRP A 344 5.43 12.15 8.52
C TRP A 344 5.82 13.59 8.89
N ASN A 345 5.66 13.97 10.17
CA ASN A 345 6.09 15.27 10.69
C ASN A 345 7.58 15.53 10.43
N CYS A 346 8.44 14.54 10.71
CA CYS A 346 9.88 14.64 10.47
C CYS A 346 10.19 14.87 8.99
N LEU A 347 9.55 14.13 8.09
CA LEU A 347 9.74 14.30 6.64
C LEU A 347 9.27 15.69 6.17
N HIS A 348 8.14 16.18 6.65
CA HIS A 348 7.64 17.51 6.31
C HIS A 348 8.56 18.63 6.82
N MET A 349 9.03 18.55 8.08
CA MET A 349 10.00 19.53 8.61
C MET A 349 11.30 19.53 7.79
N LEU A 350 11.79 18.36 7.37
CA LEU A 350 12.98 18.28 6.51
C LEU A 350 12.74 18.89 5.13
N GLN A 351 11.55 18.71 4.56
CA GLN A 351 11.18 19.31 3.28
C GLN A 351 11.07 20.84 3.41
N GLU A 352 10.41 21.33 4.46
CA GLU A 352 10.30 22.75 4.74
C GLU A 352 11.68 23.39 4.95
N GLU A 353 12.56 22.76 5.75
CA GLU A 353 13.92 23.23 5.95
C GLU A 353 14.71 23.30 4.63
N ARG A 354 14.49 22.33 3.71
CA ARG A 354 15.08 22.38 2.36
C ARG A 354 14.55 23.57 1.56
N LEU A 355 13.25 23.82 1.58
CA LEU A 355 12.64 24.96 0.90
C LEU A 355 13.15 26.30 1.46
N GLN A 356 13.23 26.44 2.79
CA GLN A 356 13.80 27.62 3.45
C GLN A 356 15.27 27.85 3.06
N ARG A 357 16.09 26.78 3.06
CA ARG A 357 17.49 26.86 2.58
C ARG A 357 17.59 27.25 1.12
N GLN A 358 16.67 26.78 0.26
CA GLN A 358 16.63 27.15 -1.14
C GLN A 358 16.26 28.63 -1.31
N ALA A 359 15.23 29.09 -0.60
CA ALA A 359 14.82 30.49 -0.58
C ALA A 359 15.94 31.43 -0.11
N ALA A 360 16.64 31.08 0.97
CA ALA A 360 17.79 31.85 1.47
C ALA A 360 18.95 31.88 0.45
N ARG A 361 19.20 30.78 -0.27
CA ARG A 361 20.20 30.74 -1.35
C ARG A 361 19.80 31.62 -2.52
N THR A 362 18.52 31.63 -2.92
CA THR A 362 18.04 32.49 -4.00
C THR A 362 18.13 33.96 -3.63
N GLU A 363 17.76 34.32 -2.41
CA GLU A 363 17.89 35.69 -1.88
C GLU A 363 19.35 36.13 -1.84
N ARG A 364 20.25 35.30 -1.29
CA ARG A 364 21.69 35.60 -1.27
C ARG A 364 22.25 35.80 -2.68
N ARG A 365 21.81 35.00 -3.66
CA ARG A 365 22.21 35.17 -5.06
C ARG A 365 21.68 36.49 -5.64
N ALA A 366 20.46 36.88 -5.32
CA ALA A 366 19.88 38.17 -5.72
C ALA A 366 20.67 39.34 -5.11
N LEU A 367 20.95 39.31 -3.81
CA LEU A 367 21.77 40.32 -3.13
C LEU A 367 23.16 40.46 -3.76
N LEU A 368 23.82 39.33 -4.08
CA LEU A 368 25.12 39.35 -4.75
C LEU A 368 25.03 39.91 -6.18
N ARG A 369 23.94 39.66 -6.90
CA ARG A 369 23.71 40.27 -8.23
C ARG A 369 23.49 41.77 -8.10
N ASN A 370 22.66 42.23 -7.17
CA ASN A 370 22.42 43.64 -6.92
C ASN A 370 23.71 44.36 -6.52
N ARG A 371 24.49 43.79 -5.58
CA ARG A 371 25.80 44.34 -5.20
C ARG A 371 26.77 44.43 -6.38
N ARG A 372 26.75 43.45 -7.28
CA ARG A 372 27.56 43.48 -8.51
C ARG A 372 27.08 44.56 -9.48
N ALA A 373 25.76 44.72 -9.65
CA ALA A 373 25.17 45.76 -10.48
C ALA A 373 25.59 47.15 -9.98
N MET A 374 25.39 47.43 -8.69
CA MET A 374 25.83 48.68 -8.05
C MET A 374 27.34 48.91 -8.23
N SER A 375 28.17 47.89 -7.99
CA SER A 375 29.62 48.03 -8.19
C SER A 375 30.02 48.29 -9.65
N CYS A 376 29.24 47.79 -10.62
CA CYS A 376 29.46 48.07 -12.03
C CYS A 376 29.03 49.49 -12.39
N GLU A 377 27.96 50.01 -11.80
CA GLU A 377 27.53 51.41 -11.93
C GLU A 377 28.60 52.36 -11.36
N ASP A 378 29.11 52.09 -10.16
CA ASP A 378 30.20 52.87 -9.54
C ASP A 378 31.48 52.88 -10.41
N LYS A 379 31.80 51.74 -11.02
CA LYS A 379 32.99 51.59 -11.89
C LYS A 379 32.77 52.12 -13.30
N GLY A 380 31.52 52.31 -13.72
CA GLY A 380 31.15 52.80 -15.05
C GLY A 380 31.72 54.18 -15.35
N GLY A 381 31.91 55.02 -14.33
CA GLY A 381 32.57 56.32 -14.45
C GLY A 381 34.09 56.25 -14.69
N SER A 382 34.76 55.16 -14.28
CA SER A 382 36.23 55.04 -14.30
C SER A 382 36.76 54.14 -15.42
N CYS A 383 35.95 53.24 -15.99
CA CYS A 383 36.42 52.21 -16.93
C CYS A 383 36.65 52.66 -18.39
N ARG A 384 36.52 53.94 -18.75
CA ARG A 384 36.61 54.37 -20.16
C ARG A 384 38.02 54.43 -20.78
N ARG A 385 39.10 54.14 -20.04
CA ARG A 385 40.48 54.08 -20.61
C ARG A 385 41.33 53.01 -19.94
N LYS A 386 41.02 51.72 -20.12
CA LYS A 386 41.97 50.66 -19.76
C LYS A 386 43.02 50.50 -20.85
N LEU A 387 44.28 50.54 -20.46
CA LEU A 387 45.42 50.38 -21.36
C LEU A 387 45.44 48.94 -21.93
N PRO A 388 45.85 48.73 -23.19
CA PRO A 388 45.91 47.41 -23.84
C PRO A 388 46.68 46.33 -23.04
N SER A 389 47.67 46.72 -22.23
CA SER A 389 48.45 45.77 -21.42
C SER A 389 47.63 45.07 -20.32
N GLU A 390 46.63 45.74 -19.75
CA GLU A 390 45.74 45.14 -18.76
C GLU A 390 44.82 44.09 -19.39
N MET A 391 44.43 44.26 -20.66
CA MET A 391 43.62 43.27 -21.37
C MET A 391 44.39 41.96 -21.55
N VAL A 392 45.67 42.04 -21.95
CA VAL A 392 46.52 40.86 -22.12
C VAL A 392 46.72 40.12 -20.79
N GLN A 393 47.03 40.85 -19.71
CA GLN A 393 47.16 40.23 -18.37
C GLN A 393 45.86 39.55 -17.91
N ASN A 394 44.70 40.14 -18.22
CA ASN A 394 43.41 39.54 -17.88
C ASN A 394 43.13 38.25 -18.67
N VAL A 395 43.53 38.18 -19.94
CA VAL A 395 43.42 36.95 -20.76
C VAL A 395 44.29 35.85 -20.18
N VAL A 396 45.55 36.14 -19.82
CA VAL A 396 46.45 35.16 -19.19
C VAL A 396 45.87 34.64 -17.87
N ARG A 397 45.45 35.54 -16.98
CA ARG A 397 44.81 35.14 -15.70
C ARG A 397 43.51 34.36 -15.89
N ARG A 398 42.76 34.61 -16.98
CA ARG A 398 41.55 33.85 -17.31
C ARG A 398 41.92 32.44 -17.76
N TRP A 399 42.95 32.31 -18.59
CA TRP A 399 43.44 31.02 -19.07
C TRP A 399 43.98 30.16 -17.92
N GLU A 400 44.79 30.72 -17.02
CA GLU A 400 45.29 30.03 -15.82
C GLU A 400 44.15 29.53 -14.92
N ARG A 401 43.12 30.35 -14.73
CA ARG A 401 41.92 29.96 -13.97
C ARG A 401 41.18 28.80 -14.62
N LEU A 402 41.01 28.83 -15.95
CA LEU A 402 40.39 27.73 -16.69
C LEU A 402 41.22 26.44 -16.60
N GLN A 403 42.55 26.53 -16.70
CA GLN A 403 43.45 25.38 -16.53
C GLN A 403 43.36 24.80 -15.11
N SER A 404 43.38 25.65 -14.09
CA SER A 404 43.22 25.23 -12.69
C SER A 404 41.86 24.59 -12.44
N GLN A 405 40.78 25.14 -13.02
CA GLN A 405 39.43 24.56 -12.91
C GLN A 405 39.33 23.19 -13.58
N ARG A 406 39.93 23.01 -14.77
CA ARG A 406 40.01 21.70 -15.44
C ARG A 406 40.74 20.67 -14.57
N ARG A 407 41.89 21.05 -13.99
CA ARG A 407 42.63 20.17 -13.05
C ARG A 407 41.78 19.79 -11.83
N ARG A 408 41.03 20.73 -11.26
CA ARG A 408 40.12 20.46 -10.12
C ARG A 408 38.97 19.52 -10.50
N GLN A 409 38.38 19.71 -11.68
CA GLN A 409 37.33 18.83 -12.18
C GLN A 409 37.87 17.41 -12.42
N GLU A 410 39.07 17.29 -12.98
CA GLU A 410 39.72 16.00 -13.19
C GLU A 410 40.01 15.29 -11.86
N LEU A 411 40.58 16.00 -10.88
CA LEU A 411 40.78 15.46 -9.53
C LEU A 411 39.45 15.07 -8.85
N ALA A 412 38.37 15.83 -9.07
CA ALA A 412 37.06 15.49 -8.53
C ALA A 412 36.50 14.21 -9.18
N LYS A 413 36.63 14.06 -10.51
CA LYS A 413 36.28 12.83 -11.23
C LYS A 413 37.08 11.63 -10.72
N GLN A 414 38.39 11.79 -10.55
CA GLN A 414 39.26 10.74 -9.98
C GLN A 414 38.84 10.35 -8.56
N ARG A 415 38.47 11.31 -7.71
CA ARG A 415 37.96 11.03 -6.35
C ARG A 415 36.63 10.28 -6.36
N VAL A 416 35.72 10.63 -7.26
CA VAL A 416 34.44 9.91 -7.41
C VAL A 416 34.69 8.49 -7.91
N ALA A 417 35.53 8.31 -8.94
CA ALA A 417 35.92 7.01 -9.46
C ALA A 417 36.57 6.13 -8.37
N ALA A 418 37.51 6.68 -7.59
CA ALA A 418 38.14 5.97 -6.48
C ALA A 418 37.13 5.54 -5.39
N ARG A 419 36.11 6.36 -5.10
CA ARG A 419 35.03 6.00 -4.15
C ARG A 419 34.13 4.89 -4.69
N VAL A 420 33.80 4.94 -5.98
CA VAL A 420 33.01 3.88 -6.65
C VAL A 420 33.78 2.56 -6.62
N GLU A 421 35.07 2.58 -6.93
CA GLU A 421 35.90 1.38 -6.91
C GLU A 421 36.05 0.81 -5.49
N LEU A 422 36.21 1.68 -4.48
CA LEU A 422 36.26 1.24 -3.08
C LEU A 422 34.93 0.62 -2.62
N ARG A 423 33.79 1.17 -3.06
CA ARG A 423 32.47 0.56 -2.82
C ARG A 423 32.36 -0.80 -3.51
N ARG A 424 32.81 -0.91 -4.76
CA ARG A 424 32.82 -2.17 -5.51
C ARG A 424 33.68 -3.24 -4.82
N CYS A 425 34.93 -2.90 -4.47
CA CYS A 425 35.83 -3.78 -3.72
C CYS A 425 35.22 -4.22 -2.37
N ARG A 426 34.51 -3.32 -1.68
CA ARG A 426 33.79 -3.66 -0.44
C ARG A 426 32.64 -4.63 -0.71
N MET A 427 31.81 -4.38 -1.72
CA MET A 427 30.73 -5.30 -2.11
C MET A 427 31.26 -6.67 -2.50
N ASP A 428 32.37 -6.74 -3.24
CA ASP A 428 33.00 -8.00 -3.64
C ASP A 428 33.61 -8.75 -2.44
N ARG A 429 34.17 -8.04 -1.47
CA ARG A 429 34.62 -8.62 -0.20
C ARG A 429 33.46 -9.15 0.63
N GLU A 430 32.37 -8.38 0.74
CA GLU A 430 31.16 -8.82 1.44
C GLU A 430 30.48 -10.00 0.74
N ALA A 431 30.42 -10.01 -0.59
CA ALA A 431 29.88 -11.13 -1.37
C ALA A 431 30.71 -12.41 -1.17
N ARG A 432 32.04 -12.31 -1.25
CA ARG A 432 32.94 -13.43 -0.93
C ARG A 432 32.79 -13.90 0.50
N TRP A 433 32.72 -12.98 1.47
CA TRP A 433 32.49 -13.33 2.88
C TRP A 433 31.14 -14.04 3.07
N ARG A 434 30.07 -13.54 2.45
CA ARG A 434 28.75 -14.20 2.49
C ARG A 434 28.79 -15.58 1.85
N TRP A 435 29.48 -15.74 0.73
CA TRP A 435 29.64 -17.03 0.05
C TRP A 435 30.41 -18.05 0.91
N LEU A 436 31.52 -17.62 1.53
CA LEU A 436 32.33 -18.46 2.43
C LEU A 436 31.61 -18.82 3.74
N ASN A 437 30.69 -17.97 4.22
CA ASN A 437 29.92 -18.20 5.46
C ASN A 437 28.51 -18.72 5.19
N ARG A 438 28.30 -19.38 4.05
CA ARG A 438 27.04 -20.07 3.78
C ARG A 438 26.90 -21.28 4.69
N PRO A 439 25.75 -21.46 5.39
CA PRO A 439 25.54 -22.61 6.28
C PRO A 439 25.45 -23.94 5.53
N ASP A 440 25.19 -23.88 4.22
CA ASP A 440 25.11 -25.01 3.29
C ASP A 440 26.40 -25.23 2.49
N LEU A 441 27.49 -24.53 2.81
CA LEU A 441 28.77 -24.71 2.14
C LEU A 441 29.39 -26.06 2.59
N THR A 442 29.42 -27.03 1.69
CA THR A 442 30.01 -28.34 1.98
C THR A 442 31.52 -28.35 1.67
N MET A 443 32.27 -29.30 2.25
CA MET A 443 33.69 -29.47 1.91
C MET A 443 33.91 -29.78 0.43
N ALA A 444 32.93 -30.39 -0.25
CA ALA A 444 32.99 -30.64 -1.69
C ALA A 444 32.96 -29.33 -2.50
N ASP A 445 32.18 -28.32 -2.06
CA ASP A 445 32.14 -26.99 -2.68
C ASP A 445 33.45 -26.23 -2.51
N LEU A 446 34.11 -26.38 -1.36
CA LEU A 446 35.42 -25.77 -1.08
C LEU A 446 36.56 -26.41 -1.89
N LEU A 447 36.49 -27.72 -2.13
CA LEU A 447 37.47 -28.46 -2.90
C LEU A 447 37.23 -28.41 -4.41
N GLY A 448 36.18 -27.71 -4.87
CA GLY A 448 35.83 -27.62 -6.28
C GLY A 448 35.46 -28.96 -6.90
N GLN A 449 35.11 -29.96 -6.08
CA GLN A 449 34.65 -31.27 -6.53
C GLN A 449 33.19 -31.15 -6.97
N ARG A 450 32.96 -30.45 -8.10
CA ARG A 450 31.71 -30.61 -8.83
C ARG A 450 31.69 -32.04 -9.34
N ALA A 451 30.80 -32.86 -8.77
CA ALA A 451 30.51 -34.19 -9.27
C ALA A 451 30.24 -34.08 -10.77
N LEU A 452 31.12 -34.68 -11.58
CA LEU A 452 30.92 -34.91 -13.01
C LEU A 452 29.84 -35.97 -13.21
#